data_AF-A0A221MAH5-F1
#
_entry.id   AF-A0A221MAH5-F1
#
_cell.length_a   1.000
_cell.length_b   1.000
_cell.length_c   1.000
_cell.angle_alpha   90.00
_cell.angle_beta   90.00
_cell.angle_gamma   90.00
#
_symmetry.space_group_name_H-M   'P 1'
#
loop_
_entity.id
_entity.type
_entity.pdbx_description
1 polymer ?
#
loop_
_entity_poly.entity_id
_entity_poly.type
_entity_poly.pdbx_seq_one_letter_code
_entity_poly.pdbx_strand_id
1 'polypeptide(L)'
;MVEQNLHQRLQQASQQIKEAQQAVLQAQGSDAQLLQQAEQQLQQAEQVLQNAREQAGNEATENPQFQQASEQLHDTRQQVQEAQQNNNDVL
;
A
#
# COMPACT_ATOMS: atom_id res chain seq x y z
N MET A 1 -18.48 16.79 6.16
CA MET A 1 -17.37 16.38 7.06
C MET A 1 -16.82 15.00 6.74
N VAL A 2 -17.66 14.04 6.33
CA VAL A 2 -17.24 12.67 5.95
C VAL A 2 -16.25 12.67 4.77
N GLU A 3 -16.51 13.46 3.72
CA GLU A 3 -15.61 13.53 2.55
C GLU A 3 -14.21 14.11 2.84
N GLN A 4 -14.12 15.12 3.71
CA GLN A 4 -12.82 15.67 4.13
C GLN A 4 -12.00 14.63 4.92
N ASN A 5 -12.67 13.80 5.73
CA ASN A 5 -12.02 12.74 6.48
C ASN A 5 -11.56 11.61 5.54
N LEU A 6 -12.38 11.27 4.55
CA LEU A 6 -12.04 10.30 3.50
C LEU A 6 -10.79 10.74 2.74
N HIS A 7 -10.74 11.98 2.25
CA HIS A 7 -9.61 12.50 1.48
C HIS A 7 -8.29 12.41 2.26
N GLN A 8 -8.30 12.77 3.55
CA GLN A 8 -7.13 12.68 4.42
C GLN A 8 -6.66 11.23 4.62
N ARG A 9 -7.61 10.30 4.82
CA ARG A 9 -7.31 8.87 4.95
C ARG A 9 -6.72 8.29 3.67
N LEU A 10 -7.31 8.59 2.51
CA LEU A 10 -6.81 8.12 1.22
C LEU A 10 -5.42 8.69 0.93
N GLN A 11 -5.18 9.95 1.28
CA GLN A 11 -3.86 10.56 1.18
C GLN A 11 -2.84 9.85 2.07
N GLN A 12 -3.21 9.52 3.31
CA GLN A 12 -2.34 8.76 4.21
C GLN A 12 -2.03 7.37 3.66
N ALA A 13 -3.02 6.64 3.15
CA ALA A 13 -2.81 5.34 2.51
C ALA A 13 -1.87 5.46 1.30
N SER A 14 -2.07 6.44 0.43
CA SER A 14 -1.19 6.68 -0.72
C SER A 14 0.25 6.99 -0.30
N GLN A 15 0.43 7.74 0.79
CA GLN A 15 1.76 8.03 1.34
C GLN A 15 2.46 6.74 1.81
N GLN A 16 1.76 5.91 2.59
CA GLN A 16 2.27 4.62 3.07
C GLN A 16 2.63 3.66 1.93
N ILE A 17 1.83 3.62 0.86
CA ILE A 17 2.11 2.79 -0.32
C ILE A 17 3.38 3.28 -1.04
N LYS A 18 3.56 4.59 -1.16
CA LYS A 18 4.77 5.17 -1.77
C LYS A 18 6.02 4.88 -0.97
N GLU A 19 5.94 4.99 0.36
CA GLU A 19 7.04 4.64 1.25
C GLU A 19 7.38 3.14 1.13
N ALA A 20 6.36 2.28 1.05
CA ALA A 20 6.56 0.84 0.86
C ALA A 20 7.24 0.54 -0.49
N GLN A 21 6.81 1.21 -1.55
CA GLN A 21 7.42 1.08 -2.87
C GLN A 21 8.89 1.51 -2.86
N GLN A 22 9.21 2.62 -2.20
CA GLN A 22 10.62 3.02 -2.04
C GLN A 22 11.42 2.00 -1.24
N ALA A 23 10.87 1.45 -0.17
CA ALA A 23 11.54 0.42 0.63
C ALA A 23 11.81 -0.85 -0.19
N VAL A 24 10.89 -1.29 -1.05
CA VAL A 24 11.11 -2.42 -1.98
C VAL A 24 12.23 -2.13 -2.97
N LEU A 25 12.21 -0.94 -3.58
CA LEU A 25 13.25 -0.52 -4.53
C LEU A 25 14.63 -0.43 -3.86
N GLN A 26 14.69 0.01 -2.60
CA GLN A 26 15.92 0.06 -1.82
C GLN A 26 16.39 -1.32 -1.38
N ALA A 27 15.46 -2.21 -1.03
CA ALA A 27 15.79 -3.57 -0.64
C ALA A 27 16.44 -4.36 -1.77
N GLN A 28 16.13 -4.03 -3.03
CA GLN A 28 16.62 -4.70 -4.24
C GLN A 28 16.53 -6.24 -4.17
N GLY A 29 15.55 -6.77 -3.43
CA GLY A 29 15.41 -8.21 -3.22
C GLY A 29 16.45 -8.86 -2.31
N SER A 30 17.28 -8.10 -1.59
CA SER A 30 18.31 -8.63 -0.67
C SER A 30 18.08 -8.23 0.78
N ASP A 31 17.47 -7.07 1.02
CA ASP A 31 17.26 -6.54 2.38
C ASP A 31 15.90 -6.94 2.95
N ALA A 32 15.87 -8.06 3.68
CA ALA A 32 14.66 -8.62 4.26
C ALA A 32 13.98 -7.67 5.26
N GLN A 33 14.73 -6.79 5.94
CA GLN A 33 14.15 -5.84 6.89
C GLN A 33 13.35 -4.75 6.16
N LEU A 34 13.88 -4.23 5.05
CA LEU A 34 13.19 -3.26 4.22
C LEU A 34 11.94 -3.87 3.56
N LEU A 35 12.00 -5.13 3.11
CA LEU A 35 10.84 -5.83 2.57
C LEU A 35 9.76 -6.06 3.63
N GLN A 36 10.13 -6.42 4.86
CA GLN A 36 9.20 -6.52 5.99
C GLN A 36 8.56 -5.18 6.35
N GLN A 37 9.35 -4.10 6.33
CA GLN A 37 8.83 -2.75 6.57
C GLN A 37 7.84 -2.33 5.48
N ALA A 38 8.16 -2.59 4.21
CA ALA A 38 7.26 -2.34 3.09
C ALA A 38 5.94 -3.10 3.25
N GLU A 39 5.99 -4.38 3.62
CA GLU A 39 4.79 -5.19 3.84
C GLU A 39 3.91 -4.63 4.96
N GLN A 40 4.51 -4.19 6.08
CA GLN A 40 3.76 -3.56 7.18
C GLN A 40 3.08 -2.25 6.75
N GLN A 41 3.75 -1.44 5.94
CA GLN A 41 3.18 -0.19 5.43
C GLN A 41 2.02 -0.46 4.46
N LEU A 42 2.13 -1.49 3.61
CA LEU A 42 1.04 -1.91 2.73
C LEU A 42 -0.15 -2.46 3.51
N GLN A 43 0.06 -3.22 4.59
CA GLN A 43 -1.02 -3.69 5.45
C GLN A 43 -1.77 -2.52 6.12
N GLN A 44 -1.04 -1.52 6.60
CA GLN A 44 -1.67 -0.31 7.15
C GLN A 44 -2.47 0.45 6.09
N ALA A 45 -1.92 0.63 4.89
CA ALA A 45 -2.61 1.29 3.80
C ALA A 45 -3.89 0.54 3.40
N GLU A 46 -3.85 -0.79 3.35
CA GLU A 46 -5.03 -1.62 3.07
C GLU A 46 -6.11 -1.45 4.14
N GLN A 47 -5.73 -1.44 5.42
CA GLN A 47 -6.66 -1.21 6.51
C GLN A 47 -7.35 0.16 6.39
N VAL A 48 -6.58 1.20 6.01
CA VAL A 48 -7.11 2.55 5.80
C VAL A 48 -8.09 2.58 4.61
N LEU A 49 -7.75 1.94 3.48
CA LEU A 49 -8.65 1.82 2.33
C LEU A 49 -9.91 1.04 2.70
N GLN A 50 -9.78 -0.07 3.43
CA GLN A 50 -10.92 -0.86 3.84
C GLN A 50 -11.85 -0.06 4.75
N ASN A 51 -11.31 0.68 5.72
CA ASN A 51 -12.12 1.51 6.58
C ASN A 51 -12.75 2.71 5.84
N ALA A 52 -12.03 3.29 4.88
CA ALA A 52 -12.57 4.31 3.98
C ALA A 52 -13.78 3.76 3.18
N ARG A 53 -13.69 2.52 2.69
CA ARG A 53 -14.81 1.82 2.02
C ARG A 53 -15.97 1.53 2.98
N GLU A 54 -15.69 1.13 4.22
CA GLU A 54 -16.75 0.89 5.21
C GLU A 54 -17.48 2.18 5.61
N GLN A 55 -16.76 3.30 5.70
CA GLN A 55 -17.34 4.59 6.12
C GLN A 55 -18.12 5.30 5.02
N ALA A 56 -17.62 5.31 3.79
CA ALA A 56 -18.26 5.99 2.67
C ALA A 56 -19.03 5.03 1.73
N GLY A 57 -19.01 3.72 2.01
CA GLY A 57 -19.67 2.72 1.18
C GLY A 57 -19.13 2.68 -0.25
N ASN A 58 -20.03 2.50 -1.22
CA ASN A 58 -19.68 2.49 -2.64
C ASN A 58 -19.05 3.82 -3.12
N GLU A 59 -19.37 4.94 -2.48
CA GLU A 59 -18.86 6.26 -2.87
C GLU A 59 -17.33 6.37 -2.70
N ALA A 60 -16.75 5.64 -1.74
CA ALA A 60 -15.28 5.53 -1.64
C ALA A 60 -14.69 4.81 -2.86
N THR A 61 -15.33 3.77 -3.38
CA THR A 61 -14.81 3.01 -4.53
C THR A 61 -14.91 3.76 -5.86
N GLU A 62 -15.79 4.75 -5.92
CA GLU A 62 -15.91 5.68 -7.06
C GLU A 62 -14.94 6.86 -6.95
N ASN A 63 -14.27 7.01 -5.79
CA ASN A 63 -13.29 8.08 -5.60
C ASN A 63 -12.00 7.77 -6.38
N PRO A 64 -11.51 8.69 -7.24
CA PRO A 64 -10.31 8.46 -8.04
C PRO A 64 -9.05 8.25 -7.19
N GLN A 65 -8.96 8.86 -6.00
CA GLN A 65 -7.83 8.63 -5.09
C GLN A 65 -7.86 7.24 -4.47
N PHE A 66 -9.06 6.72 -4.19
CA PHE A 66 -9.21 5.36 -3.70
C PHE A 66 -8.77 4.35 -4.76
N GLN A 67 -9.25 4.53 -6.00
CA GLN A 67 -8.88 3.66 -7.13
C GLN A 67 -7.38 3.66 -7.33
N GLN A 68 -6.77 4.86 -7.42
CA GLN A 68 -5.33 4.99 -7.59
C GLN A 68 -4.55 4.35 -6.42
N ALA A 69 -4.94 4.60 -5.17
CA ALA A 69 -4.28 4.00 -4.02
C ALA A 69 -4.46 2.47 -4.00
N SER A 70 -5.63 1.95 -4.36
CA SER A 70 -5.88 0.51 -4.45
C SER A 70 -5.04 -0.16 -5.53
N GLU A 71 -4.90 0.46 -6.70
CA GLU A 71 -4.04 -0.01 -7.78
C GLU A 71 -2.58 -0.02 -7.34
N GLN A 72 -2.09 1.11 -6.82
CA GLN A 72 -0.71 1.22 -6.33
C GLN A 72 -0.40 0.22 -5.21
N LEU A 73 -1.36 -0.03 -4.31
CA LEU A 73 -1.21 -1.01 -3.24
C LEU A 73 -1.05 -2.42 -3.82
N HIS A 74 -1.87 -2.78 -4.81
CA HIS A 74 -1.81 -4.07 -5.46
C HIS A 74 -0.48 -4.27 -6.19
N ASP A 75 -0.07 -3.31 -7.01
CA ASP A 75 1.21 -3.33 -7.74
C ASP A 75 2.40 -3.45 -6.78
N THR A 76 2.42 -2.62 -5.73
CA THR A 76 3.53 -2.61 -4.77
C THR A 76 3.58 -3.90 -3.96
N ARG A 77 2.42 -4.46 -3.59
CA ARG A 77 2.36 -5.77 -2.91
C ARG A 77 2.92 -6.88 -3.79
N GLN A 78 2.62 -6.86 -5.09
CA GLN A 78 3.20 -7.82 -6.03
C GLN A 78 4.73 -7.67 -6.08
N GLN A 79 5.24 -6.44 -6.18
CA GLN A 79 6.69 -6.18 -6.15
C GLN A 79 7.36 -6.64 -4.86
N VAL A 80 6.74 -6.44 -3.69
CA VAL A 80 7.25 -6.98 -2.41
C VAL A 80 7.35 -8.50 -2.48
N GLN A 81 6.31 -9.18 -2.95
CA GLN A 81 6.29 -10.64 -3.03
C GLN A 81 7.35 -11.17 -4.00
N GLU A 82 7.49 -10.56 -5.17
CA GLU A 82 8.53 -10.91 -6.14
C GLU A 82 9.94 -10.69 -5.56
N ALA A 83 10.16 -9.60 -4.85
CA ALA A 83 11.44 -9.31 -4.20
C ALA A 83 11.75 -10.28 -3.05
N GLN A 84 10.74 -10.66 -2.25
CA GLN A 84 10.89 -11.67 -1.19
C GLN A 84 11.20 -13.05 -1.78
N GLN A 85 10.55 -13.43 -2.89
CA GLN A 85 10.81 -14.70 -3.57
C GLN A 85 12.21 -14.75 -4.19
N ASN A 86 12.65 -13.68 -4.85
CA ASN A 86 14.02 -13.59 -5.38
C ASN A 86 15.08 -13.71 -4.27
N ASN A 87 14.84 -13.11 -3.10
CA ASN A 87 15.77 -13.25 -1.96
C ASN A 87 15.88 -14.71 -1.47
N ASN A 88 14.78 -15.45 -1.57
CA ASN A 88 14.70 -16.84 -1.10
C ASN A 88 15.27 -17.84 -2.12
N ASP A 89 15.34 -17.49 -3.40
CA ASP A 89 15.92 -18.31 -4.47
C ASP A 89 17.46 -18.19 -4.56
N VAL A 90 18.02 -17.09 -4.02
CA VAL A 90 19.47 -16.81 -4.01
C VAL A 90 20.19 -17.42 -2.78
N LEU A 91 19.45 -17.97 -1.80
CA LEU A 91 19.98 -18.64 -0.59
C LEU A 91 20.19 -20.15 -0.80
#